data_AF-A0AAD8Y8G6-F1
#
_entry.id   AF-A0AAD8Y8G6-F1
#
_cell.length_a   1.000
_cell.length_b   1.000
_cell.length_c   1.000
_cell.angle_alpha   90.00
_cell.angle_beta   90.00
_cell.angle_gamma   90.00
#
_symmetry.space_group_name_H-M   'P 1'
#
loop_
_entity.id
_entity.type
_entity.pdbx_description
1 polymer ?
#
loop_
_entity_poly.entity_id
_entity_poly.type
_entity_poly.pdbx_seq_one_letter_code
_entity_poly.pdbx_strand_id
1 'polypeptide(L)'
;MMRYTRNELRALHSIFSYHADKVDIHYDENDSASPLFIYPSQIFTVINELGRNEKELSRMNKALTEFQEQQQLQRRDPSSSTAACGSSDSSTITIASLQSNISEPNAVQIVAEVPVGCITFESFASIIDQGWKTQTNDDDECHMHFLGIVNQYQNRCDSEGKYLLAKDFMDQLSSLQKEEENRVVDKVQNMRMVDRAKIVEAHEKQLDEFAQNWDEYLTGFEQKSQEYMAEMQQTHEQQLDSLRKNLTHEIASKPKKWSKDLMDCRKSLENVAKQASAGRPSVSYTQLYREAQQIKQVSDALHEKEEADMNSKFNSVLSAKVRNLEKKQQAEMAALTKKIETKRREVTKKRKEDTLRLQQRNRNIVKMLDAKNKLECSKVASDIQLRMKRVLKQR
;
A
#
# COMPACT_ATOMS: atom_id res chain seq x y z
N MET A 1 -21.17 25.26 15.59
CA MET A 1 -19.71 25.23 15.81
C MET A 1 -19.16 26.41 15.00
N MET A 2 -18.73 27.48 15.67
CA MET A 2 -18.18 28.66 14.98
C MET A 2 -16.91 28.26 14.22
N ARG A 3 -16.78 28.68 12.95
CA ARG A 3 -15.58 28.43 12.12
C ARG A 3 -14.47 29.47 12.32
N TYR A 4 -14.59 30.33 13.34
CA TYR A 4 -13.65 31.41 13.57
C TYR A 4 -12.45 30.96 14.38
N THR A 5 -11.27 31.39 13.96
CA THR A 5 -10.09 31.32 14.82
C THR A 5 -10.27 32.29 15.99
N ARG A 6 -9.55 32.03 17.08
CA ARG A 6 -9.59 32.91 18.27
C ARG A 6 -9.20 34.35 17.92
N ASN A 7 -8.36 34.53 16.90
CA ASN A 7 -7.92 35.84 16.44
C ASN A 7 -8.98 36.53 15.58
N GLU A 8 -9.68 35.78 14.73
CA GLU A 8 -10.79 36.31 13.93
C GLU A 8 -11.94 36.79 14.84
N LEU A 9 -12.27 36.03 15.88
CA LEU A 9 -13.25 36.46 16.90
C LEU A 9 -12.83 37.74 17.62
N ARG A 10 -11.52 37.87 17.92
CA ARG A 10 -10.98 39.06 18.57
C ARG A 10 -11.06 40.29 17.65
N ALA A 11 -10.78 40.11 16.36
CA ALA A 11 -10.91 41.16 15.36
C ALA A 11 -12.37 41.57 15.12
N LEU A 12 -13.29 40.60 15.02
CA LEU A 12 -14.73 40.87 14.97
C LEU A 12 -15.22 41.61 16.21
N HIS A 13 -14.71 41.27 17.39
CA HIS A 13 -15.03 41.98 18.63
C HIS A 13 -14.51 43.42 18.62
N SER A 14 -13.31 43.67 18.09
CA SER A 14 -12.78 45.03 17.93
C SER A 14 -13.57 45.85 16.90
N ILE A 15 -14.02 45.24 15.79
CA ILE A 15 -14.94 45.88 14.83
C ILE A 15 -16.28 46.20 15.50
N PHE A 16 -16.81 45.25 16.27
CA PHE A 16 -18.03 45.45 17.04
C PHE A 16 -17.86 46.61 18.05
N SER A 17 -16.75 46.63 18.78
CA SER A 17 -16.43 47.70 19.75
C SER A 17 -16.22 49.07 19.10
N TYR A 18 -15.77 49.12 17.84
CA TYR A 18 -15.60 50.37 17.10
C TYR A 18 -16.95 51.03 16.75
N HIS A 19 -17.97 50.22 16.45
CA HIS A 19 -19.33 50.68 16.11
C HIS A 19 -20.28 50.70 17.31
N ALA A 20 -19.91 50.06 18.41
CA ALA A 20 -20.69 50.07 19.64
C ALA A 20 -20.70 51.45 20.26
N ASP A 21 -21.90 51.99 20.43
CA ASP A 21 -22.09 53.22 21.15
C ASP A 21 -22.05 52.90 22.64
N LYS A 22 -21.28 53.67 23.43
CA LYS A 22 -21.40 53.58 24.88
C LYS A 22 -22.71 54.26 25.25
N VAL A 23 -23.77 53.48 25.38
CA VAL A 23 -24.98 53.97 26.01
C VAL A 23 -24.60 54.26 27.46
N ASP A 24 -24.60 55.53 27.83
CA ASP A 24 -24.41 56.03 29.19
C ASP A 24 -25.62 55.61 30.04
N ILE A 25 -25.72 54.30 30.31
CA ILE A 25 -26.62 53.81 31.34
C ILE A 25 -25.84 54.03 32.63
N HIS A 26 -26.30 54.99 33.42
CA HIS A 26 -25.69 55.42 34.68
C HIS A 26 -25.66 54.25 35.68
N TYR A 27 -24.63 53.41 35.57
CA TYR A 27 -24.31 52.37 36.54
C TYR A 27 -23.09 52.81 37.35
N ASP A 28 -23.12 52.41 38.61
CA ASP A 28 -22.15 52.71 39.66
C ASP A 28 -20.69 52.56 39.16
N GLU A 29 -19.83 53.55 39.43
CA GLU A 29 -18.47 53.72 38.85
C GLU A 29 -17.49 52.56 39.17
N ASN A 30 -17.93 51.51 39.85
CA ASN A 30 -17.11 50.37 40.26
C ASN A 30 -17.25 49.14 39.34
N ASP A 31 -18.15 49.14 38.34
CA ASP A 31 -18.34 47.98 37.45
C ASP A 31 -17.75 48.24 36.05
N SER A 32 -16.51 47.75 35.83
CA SER A 32 -15.72 48.03 34.62
C SER A 32 -16.17 47.29 33.35
N ALA A 33 -17.36 46.68 33.35
CA ALA A 33 -17.85 45.84 32.25
C ALA A 33 -19.24 46.27 31.76
N SER A 34 -19.39 47.52 31.33
CA SER A 34 -20.61 47.94 30.63
C SER A 34 -20.79 47.10 29.35
N PRO A 35 -21.94 46.43 29.17
CA PRO A 35 -22.19 45.63 27.97
C PRO A 35 -22.22 46.53 26.73
N LEU A 36 -21.45 46.15 25.71
CA LEU A 36 -21.37 46.84 24.42
C LEU A 36 -22.58 46.48 23.57
N PHE A 37 -23.24 47.50 23.01
CA PHE A 37 -24.42 47.35 22.17
C PHE A 37 -24.23 48.11 20.85
N ILE A 38 -24.71 47.55 19.75
CA ILE A 38 -24.77 48.22 18.45
C ILE A 38 -26.21 48.31 17.99
N TYR A 39 -26.58 49.45 17.42
CA TYR A 39 -27.89 49.64 16.81
C TYR A 39 -28.03 48.90 15.47
N PRO A 40 -29.24 48.51 15.06
CA PRO A 40 -29.44 47.73 13.84
C PRO A 40 -28.92 48.43 12.58
N SER A 41 -29.05 49.76 12.51
CA SER A 41 -28.54 50.58 11.41
C SER A 41 -27.03 50.50 11.25
N GLN A 42 -26.29 50.53 12.37
CA GLN A 42 -24.83 50.37 12.40
C GLN A 42 -24.43 48.94 12.02
N ILE A 43 -25.21 47.92 12.41
CA ILE A 43 -24.95 46.53 12.02
C ILE A 43 -25.17 46.29 10.53
N PHE A 44 -26.17 46.92 9.91
CA PHE A 44 -26.31 46.86 8.45
C PHE A 44 -25.09 47.45 7.74
N THR A 45 -24.49 48.52 8.27
CA THR A 45 -23.23 49.08 7.74
C THR A 45 -22.09 48.08 7.88
N VAL A 46 -21.92 47.48 9.06
CA VAL A 46 -20.88 46.47 9.31
C VAL A 46 -21.06 45.24 8.43
N ILE A 47 -22.30 44.75 8.27
CA ILE A 47 -22.61 43.60 7.40
C ILE A 47 -22.33 43.91 5.94
N ASN A 48 -22.66 45.12 5.47
CA ASN A 48 -22.37 45.53 4.10
C ASN A 48 -20.87 45.64 3.84
N GLU A 49 -20.08 46.00 4.85
CA GLU A 49 -18.60 46.05 4.75
C GLU A 49 -17.94 44.67 4.89
N LEU A 50 -18.56 43.75 5.63
CA LEU A 50 -18.09 42.37 5.82
C LEU A 50 -18.47 41.41 4.68
N GLY A 51 -19.47 41.76 3.87
CA GLY A 51 -19.95 40.92 2.77
C GLY A 51 -19.13 41.08 1.49
N ARG A 52 -18.68 39.96 0.90
CA ARG A 52 -17.85 39.97 -0.33
C ARG A 52 -18.64 40.03 -1.60
N ASN A 53 -19.81 39.40 -1.58
CA ASN A 53 -20.67 39.23 -2.75
C ASN A 53 -22.12 39.39 -2.33
N GLU A 54 -22.95 39.74 -3.31
CA GLU A 54 -24.37 40.02 -3.12
C GLU A 54 -25.12 38.84 -2.48
N LYS A 55 -24.65 37.60 -2.68
CA LYS A 55 -25.23 36.38 -2.09
C LYS A 55 -24.91 36.21 -0.60
N GLU A 56 -23.70 36.51 -0.16
CA GLU A 56 -23.31 36.52 1.26
C GLU A 56 -24.00 37.67 1.99
N LEU A 57 -24.00 38.83 1.37
CA LEU A 57 -24.64 40.04 1.88
C LEU A 57 -26.16 39.83 2.03
N SER A 58 -26.81 39.21 1.04
CA SER A 58 -28.22 38.80 1.12
C SER A 58 -28.48 37.78 2.23
N ARG A 59 -27.57 36.81 2.45
CA ARG A 59 -27.70 35.83 3.54
C ARG A 59 -27.53 36.46 4.92
N MET A 60 -26.53 37.32 5.10
CA MET A 60 -26.32 38.05 6.36
C MET A 60 -27.49 39.00 6.67
N ASN A 61 -27.98 39.73 5.65
CA ASN A 61 -29.13 40.61 5.79
C ASN A 61 -30.40 39.82 6.10
N LYS A 62 -30.60 38.66 5.48
CA LYS A 62 -31.71 37.75 5.80
C LYS A 62 -31.64 37.26 7.24
N ALA A 63 -30.47 36.80 7.69
CA ALA A 63 -30.24 36.35 9.07
C ALA A 63 -30.48 37.48 10.09
N LEU A 64 -30.07 38.71 9.76
CA LEU A 64 -30.33 39.89 10.58
C LEU A 64 -31.83 40.21 10.66
N THR A 65 -32.56 40.15 9.55
CA THR A 65 -34.02 40.36 9.53
C THR A 65 -34.75 39.27 10.30
N GLU A 66 -34.38 37.99 10.13
CA GLU A 66 -34.96 36.86 10.88
C GLU A 66 -34.72 37.03 12.39
N PHE A 67 -33.53 37.49 12.81
CA PHE A 67 -33.23 37.80 14.21
C PHE A 67 -34.11 38.95 14.76
N GLN A 68 -34.32 40.00 13.96
CA GLN A 68 -35.21 41.11 14.35
C GLN A 68 -36.67 40.67 14.47
N GLU A 69 -37.15 39.83 13.55
CA GLU A 69 -38.50 39.26 13.59
C GLU A 69 -38.71 38.39 14.84
N GLN A 70 -37.72 37.58 15.21
CA GLN A 70 -37.76 36.77 16.44
C GLN A 70 -37.84 37.64 17.70
N GLN A 71 -37.08 38.74 17.77
CA GLN A 71 -37.19 39.69 18.87
C GLN A 71 -38.57 40.37 18.91
N GLN A 72 -39.19 40.65 17.77
CA GLN A 72 -40.55 41.23 17.72
C GLN A 72 -41.64 40.22 18.11
N LEU A 73 -41.47 38.93 17.77
CA LEU A 73 -42.39 37.86 18.18
C LEU A 73 -42.35 37.65 19.69
N GLN A 74 -41.17 37.68 20.32
CA GLN A 74 -41.02 37.62 21.77
C GLN A 74 -41.69 38.81 22.50
N ARG A 75 -41.88 39.95 21.81
CA ARG A 75 -42.64 41.10 22.35
C ARG A 75 -44.15 40.95 22.30
N ARG A 76 -44.69 40.07 21.43
CA ARG A 76 -46.14 39.93 21.24
C ARG A 76 -46.84 39.07 22.30
N ASP A 77 -46.10 38.35 23.14
CA ASP A 77 -46.68 37.57 24.24
C ASP A 77 -45.94 37.74 25.58
N PRO A 78 -46.32 38.74 26.40
CA PRO A 78 -45.99 38.76 27.83
C PRO A 78 -47.05 38.03 28.69
N SER A 79 -48.18 37.59 28.12
CA SER A 79 -49.36 37.18 28.88
C SER A 79 -50.04 35.89 28.38
N SER A 80 -49.28 34.80 28.24
CA SER A 80 -49.87 33.46 28.16
C SER A 80 -48.95 32.38 28.78
N SER A 81 -48.65 32.53 30.06
CA SER A 81 -48.22 31.40 30.89
C SER A 81 -49.13 31.27 32.11
N THR A 82 -50.29 30.67 31.87
CA THR A 82 -51.02 29.83 32.82
C THR A 82 -51.96 28.90 32.05
N ALA A 83 -51.90 27.61 32.39
CA ALA A 83 -52.80 26.49 32.05
C ALA A 83 -52.40 25.53 30.89
N ALA A 84 -51.74 24.44 31.33
CA ALA A 84 -52.20 23.04 31.22
C ALA A 84 -52.21 22.27 29.87
N CYS A 85 -51.38 21.22 29.87
CA CYS A 85 -51.63 19.79 29.55
C CYS A 85 -52.02 19.31 28.12
N GLY A 86 -51.18 18.35 27.66
CA GLY A 86 -51.50 17.22 26.76
C GLY A 86 -51.23 17.51 25.27
N SER A 87 -50.46 16.76 24.48
CA SER A 87 -49.96 15.38 24.56
C SER A 87 -48.96 15.14 23.41
N SER A 88 -47.90 14.33 23.63
CA SER A 88 -47.19 13.40 22.70
C SER A 88 -46.82 13.88 21.28
N ASP A 89 -45.62 13.76 20.73
CA ASP A 89 -44.44 12.94 21.00
C ASP A 89 -43.22 13.62 20.37
N SER A 90 -42.10 13.73 21.08
CA SER A 90 -40.79 13.78 20.41
C SER A 90 -39.68 13.37 21.37
N SER A 91 -39.17 12.17 21.13
CA SER A 91 -38.01 11.63 21.83
C SER A 91 -36.73 12.33 21.38
N THR A 92 -36.13 13.00 22.35
CA THR A 92 -34.75 13.42 22.53
C THR A 92 -33.69 12.49 21.93
N ILE A 93 -32.61 13.04 21.36
CA ILE A 93 -31.24 12.58 21.65
C ILE A 93 -30.34 13.79 21.93
N THR A 94 -29.96 13.88 23.19
CA THR A 94 -29.02 14.77 23.88
C THR A 94 -27.58 14.43 23.53
N ILE A 95 -26.65 15.39 23.61
CA ILE A 95 -25.35 15.15 24.27
C ILE A 95 -24.97 16.39 25.10
N ALA A 96 -24.98 16.19 26.41
CA ALA A 96 -24.28 16.99 27.40
C ALA A 96 -22.87 16.43 27.63
N SER A 97 -22.02 17.26 28.24
CA SER A 97 -20.70 16.98 28.85
C SER A 97 -19.47 17.35 28.03
N LEU A 98 -18.88 18.50 28.37
CA LEU A 98 -17.48 18.63 28.79
C LEU A 98 -17.30 20.01 29.47
N GLN A 99 -17.79 20.12 30.71
CA GLN A 99 -17.21 21.02 31.70
C GLN A 99 -16.70 20.14 32.84
N SER A 100 -15.38 20.06 32.96
CA SER A 100 -14.72 19.62 34.19
C SER A 100 -13.69 20.67 34.59
N ASN A 101 -13.95 21.31 35.72
CA ASN A 101 -12.98 21.84 36.67
C ASN A 101 -12.14 23.05 36.23
N ILE A 102 -12.68 24.25 36.45
CA ILE A 102 -12.05 25.21 37.37
C ILE A 102 -13.16 25.78 38.26
N SER A 103 -13.04 25.54 39.57
CA SER A 103 -13.85 26.19 40.61
C SER A 103 -13.41 27.63 40.77
N GLU A 104 -14.36 28.57 40.74
CA GLU A 104 -14.42 29.74 41.62
C GLU A 104 -15.90 30.16 41.78
N PRO A 105 -16.33 30.63 42.97
CA PRO A 105 -17.75 30.79 43.31
C PRO A 105 -18.29 32.21 43.06
N ASN A 106 -19.60 32.29 42.81
CA ASN A 106 -20.46 33.49 42.87
C ASN A 106 -20.07 34.68 41.98
N ALA A 107 -20.44 34.60 40.70
CA ALA A 107 -20.83 35.78 39.94
C ALA A 107 -22.35 35.76 39.78
N VAL A 108 -23.03 36.69 40.45
CA VAL A 108 -24.44 37.01 40.22
C VAL A 108 -24.58 37.37 38.75
N GLN A 109 -25.32 36.55 38.00
CA GLN A 109 -25.61 36.81 36.59
C GLN A 109 -26.63 37.95 36.52
N ILE A 110 -26.13 39.18 36.54
CA ILE A 110 -26.92 40.37 36.20
C ILE A 110 -27.26 40.21 34.72
N VAL A 111 -28.48 39.76 34.43
CA VAL A 111 -29.05 39.85 33.09
C VAL A 111 -29.34 41.33 32.86
N ALA A 112 -28.33 42.07 32.41
CA ALA A 112 -28.54 43.43 31.93
C ALA A 112 -29.59 43.36 30.82
N GLU A 113 -30.75 43.98 31.03
CA GLU A 113 -31.80 44.08 30.02
C GLU A 113 -31.18 44.72 28.77
N VAL A 114 -31.00 43.91 27.73
CA VAL A 114 -30.46 44.37 26.44
C VAL A 114 -31.39 45.49 25.94
N PRO A 115 -30.89 46.71 25.72
CA PRO A 115 -31.72 47.81 25.28
C PRO A 115 -32.49 47.42 24.02
N VAL A 116 -33.78 47.72 24.04
CA VAL A 116 -34.76 47.41 23.01
C VAL A 116 -34.23 47.79 21.62
N GLY A 117 -33.93 46.78 20.80
CA GLY A 117 -33.43 46.96 19.42
C GLY A 117 -31.92 46.88 19.27
N CYS A 118 -31.15 46.68 20.34
CA CYS A 118 -29.72 46.46 20.26
C CYS A 118 -29.37 44.98 20.06
N ILE A 119 -28.21 44.73 19.46
CA ILE A 119 -27.69 43.37 19.21
C ILE A 119 -26.41 43.17 20.03
N THR A 120 -26.29 42.02 20.70
CA THR A 120 -25.09 41.64 21.44
C THR A 120 -24.01 41.09 20.51
N PHE A 121 -22.76 41.05 20.97
CA PHE A 121 -21.66 40.47 20.18
C PHE A 121 -21.92 39.00 19.79
N GLU A 122 -22.54 38.22 20.66
CA GLU A 122 -22.84 36.80 20.39
C GLU A 122 -23.87 36.64 19.26
N SER A 123 -24.91 37.48 19.24
CA SER A 123 -25.88 37.52 18.14
C SER A 123 -25.25 38.04 16.85
N PHE A 124 -24.38 39.04 16.92
CA PHE A 124 -23.62 39.56 15.78
C PHE A 124 -22.71 38.46 15.16
N ALA A 125 -21.92 37.76 15.98
CA ALA A 125 -21.06 36.67 15.51
C ALA A 125 -21.85 35.54 14.85
N SER A 126 -23.05 35.22 15.36
CA SER A 126 -23.95 34.23 14.77
C SER A 126 -24.49 34.66 13.39
N ILE A 127 -24.80 35.95 13.21
CA ILE A 127 -25.26 36.50 11.92
C ILE A 127 -24.15 36.44 10.88
N ILE A 128 -22.90 36.78 11.24
CA ILE A 128 -21.76 36.68 10.33
C ILE A 128 -21.44 35.22 9.99
N ASP A 129 -21.53 34.29 10.95
CA ASP A 129 -21.31 32.84 10.72
C ASP A 129 -22.33 32.26 9.72
N GLN A 130 -23.58 32.71 9.77
CA GLN A 130 -24.60 32.30 8.79
C GLN A 130 -24.33 32.83 7.37
N GLY A 131 -23.78 34.04 7.27
CA GLY A 131 -23.37 34.65 6.01
C GLY A 131 -22.22 33.94 5.31
N TRP A 132 -21.22 33.53 6.08
CA TRP A 132 -19.99 32.89 5.60
C TRP A 132 -20.06 31.35 5.48
N LYS A 133 -21.23 30.74 5.67
CA LYS A 133 -21.46 29.33 5.29
C LYS A 133 -21.42 29.17 3.77
N THR A 134 -20.23 29.09 3.20
CA THR A 134 -20.01 28.79 1.79
C THR A 134 -19.77 27.29 1.60
N GLN A 135 -20.39 26.69 0.60
CA GLN A 135 -20.20 25.29 0.16
C GLN A 135 -18.93 25.10 -0.69
N THR A 136 -18.12 26.13 -0.88
CA THR A 136 -17.05 26.16 -1.89
C THR A 136 -15.67 26.23 -1.24
N ASN A 137 -14.72 25.47 -1.81
CA ASN A 137 -13.32 25.29 -1.40
C ASN A 137 -12.42 26.56 -1.43
N ASP A 138 -13.01 27.76 -1.46
CA ASP A 138 -12.29 29.05 -1.60
C ASP A 138 -12.05 29.75 -0.26
N ASP A 139 -11.74 28.97 0.78
CA ASP A 139 -11.38 29.50 2.11
C ASP A 139 -10.19 30.49 2.05
N ASP A 140 -9.31 30.32 1.05
CA ASP A 140 -8.14 31.18 0.82
C ASP A 140 -8.51 32.59 0.35
N GLU A 141 -9.63 32.74 -0.37
CA GLU A 141 -10.12 34.07 -0.71
C GLU A 141 -10.81 34.68 0.52
N CYS A 142 -11.58 33.87 1.28
CA CYS A 142 -12.28 34.20 2.53
C CYS A 142 -11.38 34.77 3.65
N HIS A 143 -10.16 34.27 3.81
CA HIS A 143 -9.20 34.85 4.74
C HIS A 143 -8.59 36.16 4.21
N MET A 144 -8.27 36.24 2.91
CA MET A 144 -7.58 37.40 2.35
C MET A 144 -8.39 38.69 2.38
N HIS A 145 -9.68 38.67 2.02
CA HIS A 145 -10.51 39.86 2.15
C HIS A 145 -10.91 40.19 3.60
N PHE A 146 -10.93 39.22 4.53
CA PHE A 146 -11.07 39.52 5.96
C PHE A 146 -9.88 40.32 6.48
N LEU A 147 -8.65 39.92 6.12
CA LEU A 147 -7.43 40.71 6.37
C LEU A 147 -7.52 42.12 5.77
N GLY A 148 -8.10 42.25 4.58
CA GLY A 148 -8.34 43.54 3.93
C GLY A 148 -9.29 44.44 4.72
N ILE A 149 -10.38 43.88 5.26
CA ILE A 149 -11.34 44.62 6.09
C ILE A 149 -10.68 45.10 7.39
N VAL A 150 -9.97 44.22 8.10
CA VAL A 150 -9.29 44.60 9.36
C VAL A 150 -8.28 45.73 9.12
N ASN A 151 -7.57 45.70 7.99
CA ASN A 151 -6.66 46.79 7.58
C ASN A 151 -7.39 48.11 7.32
N GLN A 152 -8.56 48.08 6.70
CA GLN A 152 -9.37 49.28 6.48
C GLN A 152 -9.82 49.90 7.81
N TYR A 153 -10.25 49.07 8.77
CA TYR A 153 -10.64 49.52 10.10
C TYR A 153 -9.46 50.11 10.88
N GLN A 154 -8.27 49.52 10.78
CA GLN A 154 -7.05 50.09 11.35
C GLN A 154 -6.77 51.49 10.77
N ASN A 155 -6.79 51.63 9.43
CA ASN A 155 -6.56 52.92 8.77
C ASN A 155 -7.62 53.97 9.14
N ARG A 156 -8.90 53.58 9.27
CA ARG A 156 -9.97 54.47 9.73
C ARG A 156 -9.71 54.96 11.16
N CYS A 157 -9.36 54.04 12.08
CA CYS A 157 -9.02 54.39 13.45
C CYS A 157 -7.84 55.36 13.53
N ASP A 158 -6.82 55.16 12.70
CA ASP A 158 -5.67 56.08 12.60
C ASP A 158 -6.08 57.47 12.09
N SER A 159 -6.95 57.52 11.07
CA SER A 159 -7.43 58.79 10.50
C SER A 159 -8.34 59.57 11.47
N GLU A 160 -9.05 58.87 12.35
CA GLU A 160 -9.93 59.44 13.38
C GLU A 160 -9.20 59.80 14.68
N GLY A 161 -7.89 59.49 14.79
CA GLY A 161 -7.10 59.73 16.00
C GLY A 161 -7.32 58.72 17.13
N LYS A 162 -7.99 57.59 16.88
CA LYS A 162 -8.23 56.50 17.84
C LYS A 162 -7.02 55.55 17.90
N TYR A 163 -5.85 56.07 18.28
CA TYR A 163 -4.57 55.35 18.16
C TYR A 163 -4.45 54.06 18.98
N LEU A 164 -5.09 53.98 20.15
CA LEU A 164 -5.07 52.75 20.96
C LEU A 164 -5.80 51.60 20.25
N LEU A 165 -6.96 51.90 19.66
CA LEU A 165 -7.74 50.93 18.91
C LEU A 165 -7.06 50.57 17.58
N ALA A 166 -6.40 51.52 16.93
CA ALA A 166 -5.59 51.26 15.74
C ALA A 166 -4.40 50.33 16.05
N LYS A 167 -3.74 50.50 17.19
CA LYS A 167 -2.68 49.60 17.67
C LYS A 167 -3.22 48.19 17.92
N ASP A 168 -4.38 48.07 18.56
CA ASP A 168 -5.01 46.76 18.78
C ASP A 168 -5.32 46.05 17.46
N PHE A 169 -5.86 46.78 16.46
CA PHE A 169 -6.05 46.23 15.11
C PHE A 169 -4.74 45.86 14.42
N MET A 170 -3.66 46.63 14.63
CA MET A 170 -2.33 46.31 14.09
C MET A 170 -1.77 45.00 14.66
N ASP A 171 -1.89 44.79 15.98
CA ASP A 171 -1.44 43.56 16.65
C ASP A 171 -2.28 42.35 16.22
N GLN A 172 -3.59 42.54 16.04
CA GLN A 172 -4.50 41.52 15.51
C GLN A 172 -4.18 41.18 14.05
N LEU A 173 -3.91 42.18 13.22
CA LEU A 173 -3.57 42.01 11.82
C LEU A 173 -2.24 41.26 11.66
N SER A 174 -1.23 41.56 12.48
CA SER A 174 0.00 40.78 12.52
C SER A 174 -0.23 39.31 12.91
N SER A 175 -1.15 39.07 13.85
CA SER A 175 -1.49 37.72 14.31
C SER A 175 -2.23 36.92 13.22
N LEU A 176 -3.23 37.54 12.57
CA LEU A 176 -3.99 36.96 11.47
C LEU A 176 -3.12 36.71 10.23
N GLN A 177 -2.16 37.59 9.95
CA GLN A 177 -1.20 37.37 8.87
C GLN A 177 -0.37 36.11 9.10
N LYS A 178 0.16 35.93 10.32
CA LYS A 178 0.96 34.76 10.67
C LYS A 178 0.13 33.48 10.64
N GLU A 179 -1.12 33.55 11.09
CA GLU A 179 -2.06 32.43 11.04
C GLU A 179 -2.37 32.00 9.60
N GLU A 180 -2.61 32.97 8.71
CA GLU A 180 -2.83 32.68 7.28
C GLU A 180 -1.57 32.12 6.61
N GLU A 181 -0.38 32.66 6.91
CA GLU A 181 0.88 32.12 6.43
C GLU A 181 1.06 30.66 6.85
N ASN A 182 0.84 30.34 8.13
CA ASN A 182 0.90 28.98 8.64
C ASN A 182 -0.13 28.06 7.98
N ARG A 183 -1.38 28.51 7.85
CA ARG A 183 -2.47 27.73 7.25
C ARG A 183 -2.14 27.29 5.82
N VAL A 184 -1.63 28.21 5.01
CA VAL A 184 -1.28 27.90 3.62
C VAL A 184 -0.02 27.02 3.56
N VAL A 185 0.98 27.26 4.42
CA VAL A 185 2.17 26.38 4.52
C VAL A 185 1.75 24.96 4.89
N ASP A 186 0.88 24.78 5.89
CA ASP A 186 0.38 23.49 6.33
C ASP A 186 -0.42 22.78 5.23
N LYS A 187 -1.30 23.51 4.53
CA LYS A 187 -2.06 22.98 3.37
C LYS A 187 -1.13 22.43 2.29
N VAL A 188 -0.08 23.20 1.95
CA VAL A 188 0.92 22.81 0.95
C VAL A 188 1.75 21.62 1.45
N GLN A 189 2.14 21.59 2.72
CA GLN A 189 2.88 20.49 3.33
C GLN A 189 2.04 19.20 3.32
N ASN A 190 0.77 19.28 3.69
CA ASN A 190 -0.17 18.15 3.69
C ASN A 190 -0.37 17.59 2.29
N MET A 191 -0.60 18.45 1.28
CA MET A 191 -0.73 18.02 -0.11
C MET A 191 0.52 17.24 -0.58
N ARG A 192 1.71 17.67 -0.17
CA ARG A 192 2.97 16.98 -0.52
C ARG A 192 3.16 15.66 0.21
N MET A 193 2.76 15.59 1.47
CA MET A 193 2.81 14.32 2.20
C MET A 193 1.91 13.29 1.51
N VAL A 194 0.74 13.71 1.04
CA VAL A 194 -0.17 12.88 0.25
C VAL A 194 0.46 12.46 -1.08
N ASP A 195 1.05 13.39 -1.84
CA ASP A 195 1.69 13.07 -3.12
C ASP A 195 2.89 12.14 -2.96
N ARG A 196 3.69 12.37 -1.91
CA ARG A 196 4.80 11.49 -1.54
C ARG A 196 4.31 10.10 -1.17
N ALA A 197 3.22 10.00 -0.40
CA ALA A 197 2.62 8.72 -0.01
C ALA A 197 2.16 7.94 -1.25
N LYS A 198 1.45 8.59 -2.19
CA LYS A 198 1.04 7.98 -3.46
C LYS A 198 2.22 7.44 -4.28
N ILE A 199 3.33 8.17 -4.32
CA ILE A 199 4.54 7.75 -5.03
C ILE A 199 5.20 6.56 -4.33
N VAL A 200 5.25 6.55 -3.00
CA VAL A 200 5.77 5.41 -2.23
C VAL A 200 4.90 4.17 -2.46
N GLU A 201 3.58 4.29 -2.39
CA GLU A 201 2.63 3.21 -2.69
C GLU A 201 2.82 2.67 -4.11
N ALA A 202 2.95 3.55 -5.11
CA ALA A 202 3.23 3.14 -6.48
C ALA A 202 4.59 2.42 -6.63
N HIS A 203 5.62 2.85 -5.89
CA HIS A 203 6.92 2.19 -5.86
C HIS A 203 6.87 0.82 -5.17
N GLU A 204 6.08 0.66 -4.10
CA GLU A 204 5.84 -0.62 -3.41
C GLU A 204 5.16 -1.60 -4.36
N LYS A 205 4.06 -1.18 -4.99
CA LYS A 205 3.38 -1.99 -6.00
C LYS A 205 4.31 -2.42 -7.14
N GLN A 206 5.16 -1.51 -7.63
CA GLN A 206 6.13 -1.84 -8.66
C GLN A 206 7.18 -2.85 -8.19
N LEU A 207 7.62 -2.79 -6.93
CA LEU A 207 8.55 -3.77 -6.36
C LEU A 207 7.90 -5.14 -6.23
N ASP A 208 6.62 -5.19 -5.84
CA ASP A 208 5.85 -6.43 -5.73
C ASP A 208 5.64 -7.09 -7.10
N GLU A 209 5.20 -6.31 -8.10
CA GLU A 209 5.07 -6.78 -9.48
C GLU A 209 6.42 -7.29 -10.03
N PHE A 210 7.51 -6.58 -9.74
CA PHE A 210 8.84 -7.00 -10.12
C PHE A 210 9.24 -8.32 -9.43
N ALA A 211 8.95 -8.47 -8.13
CA ALA A 211 9.24 -9.69 -7.39
C ALA A 211 8.46 -10.89 -7.95
N GLN A 212 7.16 -10.73 -8.21
CA GLN A 212 6.30 -11.76 -8.79
C GLN A 212 6.82 -12.21 -10.16
N ASN A 213 7.13 -11.28 -11.06
CA ASN A 213 7.68 -11.59 -12.38
C ASN A 213 9.00 -12.40 -12.29
N TRP A 214 9.84 -12.10 -11.30
CA TRP A 214 11.07 -12.86 -11.06
C TRP A 214 10.81 -14.25 -10.48
N ASP A 215 9.82 -14.40 -9.61
CA ASP A 215 9.43 -15.68 -9.04
C ASP A 215 8.82 -16.60 -10.11
N GLU A 216 8.00 -16.06 -11.01
CA GLU A 216 7.51 -16.78 -12.20
C GLU A 216 8.66 -17.22 -13.12
N TYR A 217 9.58 -16.30 -13.42
CA TYR A 217 10.76 -16.62 -14.24
C TYR A 217 11.62 -17.72 -13.62
N LEU A 218 11.88 -17.66 -12.30
CA LEU A 218 12.66 -18.65 -11.57
C LEU A 218 11.95 -20.00 -11.53
N THR A 219 10.64 -20.01 -11.31
CA THR A 219 9.82 -21.23 -11.34
C THR A 219 9.90 -21.89 -12.71
N GLY A 220 9.74 -21.12 -13.79
CA GLY A 220 9.88 -21.63 -15.16
C GLY A 220 11.30 -22.11 -15.49
N PHE A 221 12.34 -21.47 -14.93
CA PHE A 221 13.72 -21.93 -15.06
C PHE A 221 13.95 -23.27 -14.35
N GLU A 222 13.44 -23.43 -13.12
CA GLU A 222 13.59 -24.69 -12.37
C GLU A 222 12.81 -25.83 -13.00
N GLN A 223 11.58 -25.58 -13.46
CA GLN A 223 10.79 -26.57 -14.20
C GLN A 223 11.55 -27.07 -15.44
N LYS A 224 12.02 -26.16 -16.30
CA LYS A 224 12.80 -26.55 -17.50
C LYS A 224 14.09 -27.29 -17.14
N SER A 225 14.74 -26.90 -16.05
CA SER A 225 15.95 -27.58 -15.57
C SER A 225 15.66 -29.02 -15.13
N GLN A 226 14.52 -29.26 -14.48
CA GLN A 226 14.06 -30.59 -14.12
C GLN A 226 13.68 -31.42 -15.35
N GLU A 227 12.98 -30.83 -16.31
CA GLU A 227 12.64 -31.47 -17.59
C GLU A 227 13.90 -31.95 -18.32
N TYR A 228 14.94 -31.11 -18.43
CA TYR A 228 16.21 -31.51 -19.05
C TYR A 228 16.92 -32.65 -18.32
N MET A 229 16.89 -32.66 -16.98
CA MET A 229 17.46 -33.78 -16.21
C MET A 229 16.66 -35.07 -16.43
N ALA A 230 15.33 -34.99 -16.47
CA ALA A 230 14.48 -36.13 -16.71
C ALA A 230 14.67 -36.71 -18.13
N GLU A 231 14.75 -35.85 -19.15
CA GLU A 231 15.02 -36.25 -20.54
C GLU A 231 16.39 -36.93 -20.68
N MET A 232 17.42 -36.40 -20.02
CA MET A 232 18.75 -37.01 -20.00
C MET A 232 18.72 -38.39 -19.33
N GLN A 233 18.05 -38.52 -18.18
CA GLN A 233 17.92 -39.79 -17.48
C GLN A 233 17.15 -40.82 -18.32
N GLN A 234 16.06 -40.42 -18.96
CA GLN A 234 15.30 -41.29 -19.86
C GLN A 234 16.16 -41.78 -21.03
N THR A 235 16.97 -40.88 -21.61
CA THR A 235 17.91 -41.23 -22.68
C THR A 235 18.96 -42.23 -22.19
N HIS A 236 19.48 -42.05 -20.97
CA HIS A 236 20.43 -42.96 -20.34
C HIS A 236 19.85 -44.36 -20.11
N GLU A 237 18.59 -44.45 -19.66
CA GLU A 237 17.86 -45.71 -19.50
C GLU A 237 17.69 -46.43 -20.85
N GLN A 238 17.29 -45.71 -21.91
CA GLN A 238 17.17 -46.27 -23.27
C GLN A 238 18.51 -46.77 -23.83
N GLN A 239 19.61 -46.07 -23.54
CA GLN A 239 20.96 -46.50 -23.93
C GLN A 239 21.38 -47.78 -23.21
N LEU A 240 21.05 -47.93 -21.92
CA LEU A 240 21.33 -49.15 -21.17
C LEU A 240 20.52 -50.34 -21.70
N ASP A 241 19.24 -50.13 -22.01
CA ASP A 241 18.38 -51.17 -22.55
C ASP A 241 18.79 -51.60 -23.95
N SER A 242 19.13 -50.64 -24.82
CA SER A 242 19.65 -50.94 -26.16
C SER A 242 20.99 -51.68 -26.09
N LEU A 243 21.91 -51.30 -25.19
CA LEU A 243 23.16 -52.02 -24.97
C LEU A 243 22.90 -53.48 -24.56
N ARG A 244 21.99 -53.71 -23.61
CA ARG A 244 21.61 -55.05 -23.16
C ARG A 244 21.03 -55.88 -24.30
N LYS A 245 20.07 -55.33 -25.05
CA LYS A 245 19.44 -56.00 -26.20
C LYS A 245 20.46 -56.35 -27.29
N ASN A 246 21.34 -55.41 -27.63
CA ASN A 246 22.37 -55.60 -28.65
C ASN A 246 23.36 -56.71 -28.25
N LEU A 247 23.78 -56.75 -26.98
CA LEU A 247 24.68 -57.79 -26.49
C LEU A 247 24.02 -59.17 -26.44
N THR A 248 22.77 -59.25 -25.98
CA THR A 248 22.01 -60.50 -26.01
C THR A 248 21.82 -61.02 -27.43
N HIS A 249 21.53 -60.14 -28.38
CA HIS A 249 21.43 -60.49 -29.80
C HIS A 249 22.78 -60.94 -30.38
N GLU A 250 23.88 -60.29 -30.01
CA GLU A 250 25.23 -60.66 -30.44
C GLU A 250 25.61 -62.07 -29.96
N ILE A 251 25.21 -62.48 -28.76
CA ILE A 251 25.38 -63.87 -28.30
C ILE A 251 24.50 -64.81 -29.11
N ALA A 252 23.20 -64.50 -29.23
CA ALA A 252 22.22 -65.40 -29.83
C ALA A 252 22.52 -65.68 -31.31
N SER A 253 23.10 -64.70 -32.01
CA SER A 253 23.51 -64.81 -33.41
C SER A 253 24.82 -65.58 -33.62
N LYS A 254 25.70 -65.65 -32.61
CA LYS A 254 26.97 -66.38 -32.71
C LYS A 254 26.76 -67.85 -32.31
N PRO A 255 27.08 -68.82 -33.19
CA PRO A 255 26.94 -70.24 -32.83
C PRO A 255 27.83 -70.59 -31.63
N LYS A 256 27.26 -71.27 -30.63
CA LYS A 256 27.99 -71.74 -29.44
C LYS A 256 29.14 -72.66 -29.89
N LYS A 257 30.38 -72.28 -29.57
CA LYS A 257 31.57 -73.08 -29.83
C LYS A 257 31.84 -73.97 -28.62
N TRP A 258 31.42 -75.22 -28.73
CA TRP A 258 31.69 -76.26 -27.74
C TRP A 258 33.14 -76.73 -27.81
N SER A 259 33.68 -77.22 -26.70
CA SER A 259 35.04 -77.79 -26.69
C SER A 259 35.13 -79.05 -27.55
N LYS A 260 36.36 -79.37 -27.96
CA LYS A 260 36.64 -80.60 -28.70
C LYS A 260 36.25 -81.84 -27.89
N ASP A 261 36.48 -81.83 -26.59
CA ASP A 261 36.20 -82.95 -25.69
C ASP A 261 34.70 -83.24 -25.59
N LEU A 262 33.86 -82.20 -25.47
CA LEU A 262 32.40 -82.36 -25.48
C LEU A 262 31.90 -82.90 -26.83
N MET A 263 32.48 -82.43 -27.94
CA MET A 263 32.13 -82.92 -29.27
C MET A 263 32.56 -84.38 -29.47
N ASP A 264 33.70 -84.79 -28.93
CA ASP A 264 34.20 -86.15 -29.02
C ASP A 264 33.42 -87.12 -28.10
N CYS A 265 32.96 -86.66 -26.92
CA CYS A 265 31.99 -87.40 -26.10
C CYS A 265 30.65 -87.60 -26.81
N ARG A 266 30.12 -86.56 -27.49
CA ARG A 266 28.87 -86.66 -28.28
C ARG A 266 29.00 -87.66 -29.43
N LYS A 267 30.12 -87.66 -30.16
CA LYS A 267 30.40 -88.65 -31.21
C LYS A 267 30.53 -90.06 -30.66
N SER A 268 31.19 -90.21 -29.51
CA SER A 268 31.34 -91.51 -28.84
C SER A 268 29.98 -92.05 -28.40
N LEU A 269 29.11 -91.19 -27.85
CA LEU A 269 27.73 -91.54 -27.50
C LEU A 269 26.94 -91.99 -28.74
N GLU A 270 27.05 -91.26 -29.86
CA GLU A 270 26.40 -91.63 -31.12
C GLU A 270 26.88 -92.98 -31.65
N ASN A 271 28.18 -93.25 -31.56
CA ASN A 271 28.77 -94.52 -31.99
C ASN A 271 28.30 -95.69 -31.12
N VAL A 272 28.27 -95.53 -29.80
CA VAL A 272 27.77 -96.57 -28.87
C VAL A 272 26.26 -96.79 -29.09
N ALA A 273 25.48 -95.72 -29.32
CA ALA A 273 24.06 -95.84 -29.64
C ALA A 273 23.81 -96.59 -30.96
N LYS A 274 24.62 -96.33 -32.00
CA LYS A 274 24.58 -97.07 -33.27
C LYS A 274 24.97 -98.55 -33.09
N GLN A 275 25.97 -98.84 -32.27
CA GLN A 275 26.40 -100.23 -31.99
C GLN A 275 25.34 -101.00 -31.20
N ALA A 276 24.68 -100.35 -30.24
CA ALA A 276 23.59 -100.94 -29.47
C ALA A 276 22.33 -101.23 -30.33
N SER A 277 22.03 -100.38 -31.32
CA SER A 277 20.87 -100.56 -32.21
C SER A 277 21.14 -101.51 -33.39
N ALA A 278 22.40 -101.68 -33.82
CA ALA A 278 22.79 -102.54 -34.94
C ALA A 278 22.74 -104.06 -34.65
N GLY A 279 22.27 -104.49 -33.46
CA GLY A 279 21.91 -105.88 -33.20
C GLY A 279 23.06 -106.90 -33.25
N ARG A 280 24.32 -106.49 -33.09
CA ARG A 280 25.47 -107.42 -33.20
C ARG A 280 25.44 -108.47 -32.07
N PRO A 281 25.40 -109.78 -32.37
CA PRO A 281 25.17 -110.85 -31.39
C PRO A 281 26.36 -111.19 -30.47
N SER A 282 27.43 -110.40 -30.46
CA SER A 282 28.70 -110.73 -29.79
C SER A 282 28.96 -109.97 -28.49
N VAL A 283 28.18 -108.94 -28.14
CA VAL A 283 28.40 -108.09 -26.96
C VAL A 283 27.11 -107.99 -26.16
N SER A 284 27.19 -108.13 -24.83
CA SER A 284 26.02 -108.04 -23.94
C SER A 284 25.38 -106.66 -24.01
N TYR A 285 24.14 -106.57 -24.48
CA TYR A 285 23.40 -105.30 -24.64
C TYR A 285 23.38 -104.45 -23.36
N THR A 286 23.28 -105.08 -22.19
CA THR A 286 23.27 -104.38 -20.90
C THR A 286 24.56 -103.62 -20.62
N GLN A 287 25.70 -104.08 -21.14
CA GLN A 287 26.99 -103.41 -20.99
C GLN A 287 27.10 -102.17 -21.90
N LEU A 288 26.62 -102.27 -23.14
CA LEU A 288 26.59 -101.14 -24.08
C LEU A 288 25.66 -100.01 -23.61
N TYR A 289 24.50 -100.34 -23.05
CA TYR A 289 23.62 -99.32 -22.45
C TYR A 289 24.24 -98.67 -21.20
N ARG A 290 24.97 -99.45 -20.38
CA ARG A 290 25.69 -98.91 -19.22
C ARG A 290 26.80 -97.95 -19.65
N GLU A 291 27.57 -98.31 -20.68
CA GLU A 291 28.62 -97.46 -21.26
C GLU A 291 28.04 -96.18 -21.87
N ALA A 292 26.95 -96.28 -22.65
CA ALA A 292 26.24 -95.12 -23.19
C ALA A 292 25.76 -94.17 -22.08
N GLN A 293 25.21 -94.72 -20.99
CA GLN A 293 24.76 -93.93 -19.86
C GLN A 293 25.93 -93.20 -19.15
N GLN A 294 27.09 -93.85 -19.02
CA GLN A 294 28.29 -93.23 -18.46
C GLN A 294 28.82 -92.10 -19.35
N ILE A 295 28.93 -92.34 -20.66
CA ILE A 295 29.36 -91.32 -21.63
C ILE A 295 28.37 -90.14 -21.63
N LYS A 296 27.05 -90.42 -21.54
CA LYS A 296 26.02 -89.38 -21.45
C LYS A 296 26.17 -88.54 -20.18
N GLN A 297 26.35 -89.15 -19.01
CA GLN A 297 26.55 -88.41 -17.76
C GLN A 297 27.77 -87.49 -17.83
N VAL A 298 28.88 -87.96 -18.39
CA VAL A 298 30.09 -87.15 -18.58
C VAL A 298 29.83 -86.03 -19.58
N SER A 299 29.14 -86.31 -20.69
CA SER A 299 28.78 -85.31 -21.71
C SER A 299 27.84 -84.23 -21.15
N ASP A 300 26.83 -84.60 -20.37
CA ASP A 300 25.87 -83.68 -19.77
C ASP A 300 26.56 -82.77 -18.74
N ALA A 301 27.44 -83.34 -17.90
CA ALA A 301 28.23 -82.58 -16.94
C ALA A 301 29.22 -81.60 -17.63
N LEU A 302 29.88 -82.03 -18.72
CA LEU A 302 30.75 -81.16 -19.51
C LEU A 302 29.96 -80.06 -20.22
N HIS A 303 28.78 -80.37 -20.75
CA HIS A 303 27.89 -79.40 -21.37
C HIS A 303 27.46 -78.31 -20.38
N GLU A 304 27.00 -78.70 -19.20
CA GLU A 304 26.58 -77.76 -18.15
C GLU A 304 27.75 -76.87 -17.71
N LYS A 305 28.94 -77.45 -17.53
CA LYS A 305 30.14 -76.69 -17.18
C LYS A 305 30.53 -75.67 -18.26
N GLU A 306 30.56 -76.09 -19.53
CA GLU A 306 30.90 -75.19 -20.64
C GLU A 306 29.85 -74.09 -20.84
N GLU A 307 28.57 -74.42 -20.65
CA GLU A 307 27.49 -73.44 -20.71
C GLU A 307 27.59 -72.42 -19.56
N ALA A 308 27.89 -72.88 -18.34
CA ALA A 308 28.13 -72.01 -17.19
C ALA A 308 29.34 -71.09 -17.42
N ASP A 309 30.45 -71.62 -17.94
CA ASP A 309 31.66 -70.84 -18.24
C ASP A 309 31.41 -69.79 -19.33
N MET A 310 30.66 -70.14 -20.38
CA MET A 310 30.29 -69.21 -21.46
C MET A 310 29.36 -68.11 -20.95
N ASN A 311 28.34 -68.46 -20.14
CA ASN A 311 27.44 -67.49 -19.52
C ASN A 311 28.18 -66.58 -18.53
N SER A 312 29.12 -67.11 -17.74
CA SER A 312 29.94 -66.34 -16.81
C SER A 312 30.82 -65.31 -17.54
N LYS A 313 31.52 -65.72 -18.60
CA LYS A 313 32.32 -64.82 -19.43
C LYS A 313 31.45 -63.74 -20.07
N PHE A 314 30.28 -64.10 -20.57
CA PHE A 314 29.34 -63.14 -21.14
C PHE A 314 28.87 -62.13 -20.08
N ASN A 315 28.42 -62.59 -18.92
CA ASN A 315 27.97 -61.73 -17.83
C ASN A 315 29.09 -60.79 -17.37
N SER A 316 30.34 -61.24 -17.34
CA SER A 316 31.50 -60.39 -17.05
C SER A 316 31.69 -59.29 -18.09
N VAL A 317 31.58 -59.61 -19.40
CA VAL A 317 31.71 -58.61 -20.48
C VAL A 317 30.55 -57.61 -20.45
N LEU A 318 29.31 -58.10 -20.25
CA LEU A 318 28.13 -57.27 -20.10
C LEU A 318 28.27 -56.32 -18.92
N SER A 319 28.65 -56.83 -17.75
CA SER A 319 28.86 -56.02 -16.54
C SER A 319 29.92 -54.94 -16.75
N ALA A 320 31.05 -55.28 -17.40
CA ALA A 320 32.09 -54.30 -17.70
C ALA A 320 31.60 -53.20 -18.66
N LYS A 321 30.87 -53.57 -19.72
CA LYS A 321 30.30 -52.61 -20.67
C LYS A 321 29.23 -51.72 -20.02
N VAL A 322 28.35 -52.28 -19.20
CA VAL A 322 27.32 -51.55 -18.45
C VAL A 322 27.98 -50.55 -17.49
N ARG A 323 28.92 -51.00 -16.66
CA ARG A 323 29.65 -50.12 -15.72
C ARG A 323 30.37 -48.97 -16.43
N ASN A 324 30.95 -49.23 -17.59
CA ASN A 324 31.62 -48.19 -18.38
C ASN A 324 30.63 -47.17 -18.95
N LEU A 325 29.44 -47.61 -19.38
CA LEU A 325 28.39 -46.72 -19.86
C LEU A 325 27.80 -45.89 -18.70
N GLU A 326 27.46 -46.52 -17.58
CA GLU A 326 26.96 -45.85 -16.37
C GLU A 326 27.94 -44.79 -15.87
N LYS A 327 29.25 -45.06 -15.91
CA LYS A 327 30.28 -44.07 -15.54
C LYS A 327 30.25 -42.84 -16.45
N LYS A 328 30.02 -43.01 -17.76
CA LYS A 328 29.88 -41.89 -18.70
C LYS A 328 28.59 -41.11 -18.44
N GLN A 329 27.48 -41.82 -18.27
CA GLN A 329 26.17 -41.25 -17.96
C GLN A 329 26.22 -40.43 -16.65
N GLN A 330 26.88 -40.94 -15.61
CA GLN A 330 27.08 -40.22 -14.36
C GLN A 330 27.90 -38.94 -14.55
N ALA A 331 28.95 -38.97 -15.37
CA ALA A 331 29.75 -37.79 -15.68
C ALA A 331 28.96 -36.74 -16.47
N GLU A 332 28.12 -37.17 -17.42
CA GLU A 332 27.21 -36.30 -18.18
C GLU A 332 26.16 -35.65 -17.28
N MET A 333 25.51 -36.43 -16.41
CA MET A 333 24.55 -35.92 -15.41
C MET A 333 25.23 -34.90 -14.48
N ALA A 334 26.41 -35.22 -13.95
CA ALA A 334 27.14 -34.31 -13.07
C ALA A 334 27.52 -32.99 -13.78
N ALA A 335 27.90 -33.06 -15.06
CA ALA A 335 28.19 -31.87 -15.86
C ALA A 335 26.93 -31.01 -16.08
N LEU A 336 25.78 -31.64 -16.38
CA LEU A 336 24.50 -30.96 -16.53
C LEU A 336 24.07 -30.29 -15.22
N THR A 337 24.10 -31.01 -14.10
CA THR A 337 23.79 -30.46 -12.77
C THR A 337 24.66 -29.26 -12.45
N LYS A 338 25.98 -29.34 -12.66
CA LYS A 338 26.91 -28.23 -12.44
C LYS A 338 26.59 -27.02 -13.33
N LYS A 339 26.16 -27.24 -14.58
CA LYS A 339 25.74 -26.18 -15.50
C LYS A 339 24.47 -25.50 -15.00
N ILE A 340 23.46 -26.27 -14.58
CA ILE A 340 22.22 -25.77 -13.99
C ILE A 340 22.52 -24.93 -12.74
N GLU A 341 23.35 -25.43 -11.82
CA GLU A 341 23.72 -24.70 -10.60
C GLU A 341 24.49 -23.41 -10.87
N THR A 342 25.38 -23.41 -11.86
CA THR A 342 26.08 -22.20 -12.28
C THR A 342 25.09 -21.19 -12.84
N LYS A 343 24.15 -21.62 -13.68
CA LYS A 343 23.12 -20.76 -14.22
C LYS A 343 22.17 -20.24 -13.15
N ARG A 344 21.78 -21.06 -12.19
CA ARG A 344 20.98 -20.67 -11.03
C ARG A 344 21.64 -19.53 -10.27
N ARG A 345 22.95 -19.65 -9.98
CA ARG A 345 23.74 -18.59 -9.31
C ARG A 345 23.77 -17.29 -10.12
N GLU A 346 23.96 -17.37 -11.44
CA GLU A 346 23.91 -16.19 -12.32
C GLU A 346 22.55 -15.50 -12.28
N VAL A 347 21.47 -16.26 -12.39
CA VAL A 347 20.10 -15.74 -12.38
C VAL A 347 19.78 -15.09 -11.02
N THR A 348 20.13 -15.74 -9.90
CA THR A 348 19.97 -15.16 -8.56
C THR A 348 20.77 -13.87 -8.40
N LYS A 349 22.01 -13.83 -8.91
CA LYS A 349 22.83 -12.61 -8.90
C LYS A 349 22.16 -11.49 -9.71
N LYS A 350 21.67 -11.80 -10.91
CA LYS A 350 20.97 -10.84 -11.76
C LYS A 350 19.70 -10.28 -11.10
N ARG A 351 18.89 -11.13 -10.45
CA ARG A 351 17.72 -10.69 -9.66
C ARG A 351 18.14 -9.65 -8.63
N LYS A 352 19.19 -9.91 -7.84
CA LYS A 352 19.69 -8.97 -6.82
C LYS A 352 20.13 -7.64 -7.44
N GLU A 353 20.89 -7.67 -8.52
CA GLU A 353 21.36 -6.46 -9.21
C GLU A 353 20.19 -5.63 -9.76
N ASP A 354 19.22 -6.27 -10.40
CA ASP A 354 18.07 -5.59 -10.98
C ASP A 354 17.13 -5.05 -9.89
N THR A 355 16.94 -5.75 -8.76
CA THR A 355 16.24 -5.22 -7.57
C THR A 355 16.92 -3.95 -7.04
N LEU A 356 18.25 -3.96 -6.90
CA LEU A 356 18.99 -2.80 -6.42
C LEU A 356 18.87 -1.61 -7.37
N ARG A 357 18.93 -1.84 -8.68
CA ARG A 357 18.72 -0.80 -9.70
C ARG A 357 17.33 -0.19 -9.61
N LEU A 358 16.30 -1.02 -9.45
CA LEU A 358 14.92 -0.58 -9.29
C LEU A 358 14.76 0.28 -8.03
N GLN A 359 15.26 -0.19 -6.88
CA GLN A 359 15.25 0.57 -5.64
C GLN A 359 15.99 1.90 -5.77
N GLN A 360 17.14 1.91 -6.43
CA GLN A 360 17.90 3.15 -6.65
C GLN A 360 17.14 4.14 -7.53
N ARG A 361 16.46 3.67 -8.58
CA ARG A 361 15.59 4.51 -9.41
C ARG A 361 14.45 5.11 -8.59
N ASN A 362 13.79 4.31 -7.75
CA ASN A 362 12.70 4.78 -6.89
C ASN A 362 13.19 5.82 -5.88
N ARG A 363 14.37 5.61 -5.28
CA ARG A 363 15.02 6.61 -4.41
C ARG A 363 15.32 7.91 -5.16
N ASN A 364 15.81 7.82 -6.39
CA ASN A 364 16.10 9.00 -7.21
C ASN A 364 14.83 9.79 -7.54
N ILE A 365 13.73 9.11 -7.84
CA ILE A 365 12.41 9.74 -8.09
C ILE A 365 11.94 10.50 -6.85
N VAL A 366 12.02 9.89 -5.66
CA VAL A 366 11.65 10.58 -4.41
C VAL A 366 12.54 11.79 -4.15
N LYS A 367 13.86 11.68 -4.37
CA LYS A 367 14.78 12.82 -4.22
C LYS A 367 14.45 13.97 -5.18
N MET A 368 14.10 13.66 -6.43
CA MET A 368 13.69 14.67 -7.41
C MET A 368 12.37 15.33 -7.01
N LEU A 369 11.40 14.55 -6.53
CA LEU A 369 10.14 15.07 -5.99
C LEU A 369 10.39 16.02 -4.81
N ASP A 370 11.22 15.60 -3.85
CA ASP A 370 11.53 16.43 -2.68
C ASP A 370 12.24 17.73 -3.07
N ALA A 371 13.14 17.69 -4.06
CA ALA A 371 13.79 18.88 -4.60
C ALA A 371 12.79 19.82 -5.30
N LYS A 372 11.87 19.27 -6.11
CA LYS A 372 10.79 20.02 -6.76
C LYS A 372 9.86 20.66 -5.72
N ASN A 373 9.44 19.90 -4.72
CA ASN A 373 8.58 20.36 -3.64
C ASN A 373 9.24 21.50 -2.86
N LYS A 374 10.54 21.41 -2.54
CA LYS A 374 11.26 22.52 -1.87
C LYS A 374 11.21 23.82 -2.69
N LEU A 375 11.46 23.74 -4.00
CA LEU A 375 11.39 24.90 -4.88
C LEU A 375 9.98 25.49 -4.95
N GLU A 376 8.97 24.64 -5.09
CA GLU A 376 7.57 25.08 -5.08
C GLU A 376 7.17 25.70 -3.74
N CYS A 377 7.77 25.27 -2.63
CA CYS A 377 7.49 25.84 -1.30
C CYS A 377 7.95 27.29 -1.22
N SER A 378 9.17 27.53 -1.69
CA SER A 378 9.73 28.87 -1.74
C SER A 378 8.91 29.80 -2.63
N LYS A 379 8.36 29.30 -3.74
CA LYS A 379 7.49 30.07 -4.63
C LYS A 379 6.15 30.39 -3.96
N VAL A 380 5.46 29.38 -3.42
CA VAL A 380 4.17 29.57 -2.75
C VAL A 380 4.30 30.52 -1.56
N ALA A 381 5.34 30.38 -0.73
CA ALA A 381 5.62 31.31 0.36
C ALA A 381 5.79 32.75 -0.13
N SER A 382 6.55 32.95 -1.22
CA SER A 382 6.76 34.28 -1.82
C SER A 382 5.46 34.87 -2.40
N ASP A 383 4.64 34.03 -3.06
CA ASP A 383 3.37 34.45 -3.66
C ASP A 383 2.35 34.86 -2.61
N ILE A 384 2.28 34.14 -1.47
CA ILE A 384 1.42 34.50 -0.33
C ILE A 384 1.84 35.86 0.22
N GLN A 385 3.14 36.06 0.50
CA GLN A 385 3.64 37.34 0.99
C GLN A 385 3.32 38.49 0.03
N LEU A 386 3.43 38.26 -1.28
CA LEU A 386 3.08 39.25 -2.31
C LEU A 386 1.56 39.53 -2.33
N ARG A 387 0.72 38.51 -2.19
CA ARG A 387 -0.74 38.64 -2.15
C ARG A 387 -1.18 39.42 -0.91
N MET A 388 -0.61 39.12 0.25
CA MET A 388 -0.87 39.83 1.51
C MET A 388 -0.47 41.30 1.38
N LYS A 389 0.73 41.58 0.87
CA LYS A 389 1.17 42.97 0.61
C LYS A 389 0.22 43.74 -0.32
N ARG A 390 -0.34 43.09 -1.34
CA ARG A 390 -1.31 43.75 -2.24
C ARG A 390 -2.60 44.13 -1.53
N VAL A 391 -3.17 43.22 -0.73
CA VAL A 391 -4.40 43.48 0.03
C VAL A 391 -4.20 44.62 1.02
N LEU A 392 -3.06 44.66 1.70
CA LEU A 392 -2.78 45.66 2.73
C LEU A 392 -2.40 47.04 2.16
N LYS A 393 -1.99 47.10 0.89
CA LYS A 393 -1.59 48.34 0.20
C LYS A 393 -2.74 49.00 -0.55
N GLN A 394 -3.91 48.37 -0.65
CA GLN A 394 -5.12 49.05 -1.12
C GLN A 394 -5.46 50.16 -0.13
N ARG A 395 -5.07 51.38 -0.50
CA ARG A 395 -5.36 52.65 0.19
C ARG A 395 -6.62 53.26 -0.35
#